data_AF-A0A259FTR2-F1
#
_entry.id   AF-A0A259FTR2-F1
#
_cell.length_a   1.000
_cell.length_b   1.000
_cell.length_c   1.000
_cell.angle_alpha   90.00
_cell.angle_beta   90.00
_cell.angle_gamma   90.00
#
_symmetry.space_group_name_H-M   'P 1'
#
loop_
_entity.id
_entity.type
_entity.pdbx_description
1 polymer ?
#
loop_
_entity_poly.entity_id
_entity_poly.type
_entity_poly.pdbx_seq_one_letter_code
_entity_poly.pdbx_strand_id
1 'polypeptide(L)'
;MTTKRTGRVATKSAPSLHPHVLVMHGPNLNLLGSREPKHYGHATLDDINRTLASRGDVVSAFIETFQHNHEGALVDRIHQASRDHVDFIVINPAAYTHTSVAIRDALAAVAIPFVEVHLSNI
;
A
#
# COMPACT_ATOMS: atom_id res chain seq x y z
N MET A 1 -3.99 -30.71 26.77
CA MET A 1 -4.38 -30.85 25.35
C MET A 1 -3.86 -29.64 24.60
N THR A 2 -2.77 -29.86 23.86
CA THR A 2 -2.01 -28.86 23.12
C THR A 2 -2.58 -28.76 21.72
N THR A 3 -3.17 -27.63 21.34
CA THR A 3 -3.45 -27.33 19.93
C THR A 3 -2.49 -26.25 19.47
N LYS A 4 -1.34 -26.70 18.95
CA LYS A 4 -0.46 -25.87 18.12
C LYS A 4 -1.25 -25.46 16.89
N ARG A 5 -1.65 -24.19 16.80
CA ARG A 5 -2.06 -23.58 15.52
C ARG A 5 -0.82 -23.52 14.65
N THR A 6 -0.73 -24.45 13.70
CA THR A 6 0.22 -24.37 12.59
C THR A 6 -0.13 -23.13 11.78
N GLY A 7 0.73 -22.12 11.84
CA GLY A 7 0.65 -20.94 10.99
C GLY A 7 0.66 -21.39 9.54
N ARG A 8 -0.30 -20.91 8.76
CA ARG A 8 -0.33 -21.09 7.31
C ARG A 8 0.93 -20.43 6.77
N VAL A 9 1.92 -21.23 6.40
CA VAL A 9 3.06 -20.76 5.60
C VAL A 9 2.45 -20.12 4.37
N ALA A 10 2.77 -18.85 4.14
CA ALA A 10 2.36 -18.13 2.93
C ALA A 10 2.93 -18.88 1.73
N THR A 11 2.14 -19.78 1.16
CA THR A 11 2.43 -20.42 -0.11
C THR A 11 2.39 -19.31 -1.14
N LYS A 12 3.54 -18.98 -1.70
CA LYS A 12 3.69 -18.07 -2.84
C LYS A 12 2.70 -18.55 -3.91
N SER A 13 1.56 -17.87 -4.03
CA SER A 13 0.58 -18.14 -5.07
C SER A 13 1.29 -18.01 -6.42
N ALA A 14 0.98 -18.90 -7.36
CA ALA A 14 1.40 -18.70 -8.74
C ALA A 14 0.94 -17.30 -9.17
N PRO A 15 1.79 -16.50 -9.84
CA PRO A 15 1.42 -15.15 -10.24
C PRO A 15 0.13 -15.23 -11.08
N SER A 16 -0.90 -14.52 -10.63
CA SER A 16 -2.12 -14.33 -11.39
C SER A 16 -1.78 -13.73 -12.76
N LEU A 17 -2.53 -14.12 -13.80
CA LEU A 17 -2.35 -13.57 -15.15
C LEU A 17 -2.53 -12.05 -15.17
N HIS A 18 -3.26 -11.50 -14.19
CA HIS A 18 -3.43 -10.07 -13.95
C HIS A 18 -3.37 -9.78 -12.44
N PRO A 19 -2.19 -9.45 -11.89
CA PRO A 19 -2.07 -9.21 -10.45
C PRO A 19 -2.83 -7.97 -10.01
N HIS A 20 -3.57 -8.09 -8.90
CA HIS A 20 -4.22 -6.96 -8.23
C HIS A 20 -3.26 -6.34 -7.22
N VAL A 21 -2.79 -5.13 -7.52
CA VAL A 21 -1.87 -4.38 -6.67
C VAL A 21 -2.61 -3.20 -6.06
N LEU A 22 -2.60 -3.13 -4.73
CA LEU A 22 -3.11 -2.00 -3.98
C LEU A 22 -1.96 -1.04 -3.65
N VAL A 23 -2.05 0.20 -4.09
CA VAL A 23 -1.12 1.28 -3.75
C VAL A 23 -1.75 2.19 -2.70
N MET A 24 -1.14 2.23 -1.51
CA MET A 24 -1.63 2.97 -0.37
C MET A 24 -0.76 4.19 -0.06
N HIS A 25 -1.41 5.32 0.14
CA HIS A 25 -0.79 6.61 0.43
C HIS A 25 -1.25 7.12 1.80
N GLY A 26 -0.29 7.36 2.68
CA GLY A 26 -0.50 7.83 4.03
C GLY A 26 -0.84 9.33 4.13
N PRO A 27 -0.74 9.90 5.35
CA PRO A 27 -1.16 11.27 5.62
C PRO A 27 -0.35 12.30 4.84
N ASN A 28 -1.03 13.39 4.48
CA ASN A 28 -0.51 14.58 3.79
C ASN A 28 -0.04 14.35 2.35
N LEU A 29 0.02 13.12 1.84
CA LEU A 29 0.40 12.89 0.44
C LEU A 29 -0.64 13.43 -0.55
N ASN A 30 -1.89 13.64 -0.13
CA ASN A 30 -2.89 14.36 -0.91
C ASN A 30 -2.53 15.84 -1.15
N LEU A 31 -1.55 16.40 -0.43
CA LEU A 31 -1.09 17.78 -0.56
C LEU A 31 0.10 17.92 -1.52
N LEU A 32 0.57 16.84 -2.14
CA LEU A 32 1.62 16.87 -3.16
C LEU A 32 1.28 17.85 -4.29
N GLY A 33 2.29 18.54 -4.81
CA GLY A 33 2.14 19.58 -5.84
C GLY A 33 1.68 20.95 -5.34
N SER A 34 1.06 21.04 -4.14
CA SER A 34 0.64 22.32 -3.54
C SER A 34 1.51 22.76 -2.36
N ARG A 35 2.18 21.81 -1.68
CA ARG A 35 3.03 22.08 -0.51
C ARG A 35 4.51 21.93 -0.85
N GLU A 36 5.31 22.96 -0.53
CA GLU A 36 6.78 22.97 -0.63
C GLU A 36 7.35 22.38 -1.94
N PRO A 37 7.03 22.96 -3.12
CA PRO A 37 7.38 22.37 -4.43
C PRO A 37 8.88 22.12 -4.63
N LYS A 38 9.73 22.88 -3.90
CA LYS A 38 11.19 22.76 -3.97
C LYS A 38 11.72 21.45 -3.38
N HIS A 39 11.00 20.81 -2.46
CA HIS A 39 11.42 19.58 -1.80
C HIS A 39 10.76 18.32 -2.38
N TYR A 40 9.48 18.41 -2.75
CA TYR A 40 8.67 17.26 -3.20
C TYR A 40 8.40 17.24 -4.71
N GLY A 41 8.86 18.26 -5.44
CA GLY A 41 8.57 18.43 -6.86
C GLY A 41 7.17 18.98 -7.12
N HIS A 42 6.85 19.13 -8.41
CA HIS A 42 5.57 19.67 -8.86
C HIS A 42 4.51 18.59 -9.12
N ALA A 43 4.87 17.31 -9.06
CA ALA A 43 3.94 16.22 -9.30
C ALA A 43 2.90 16.14 -8.18
N THR A 44 1.63 16.09 -8.57
CA THR A 44 0.52 15.84 -7.65
C THR A 44 0.37 14.35 -7.38
N LEU A 45 -0.37 13.98 -6.33
CA LEU A 45 -0.71 12.58 -6.11
C LEU A 45 -1.52 11.99 -7.27
N ASP A 46 -2.36 12.80 -7.92
CA ASP A 46 -3.13 12.39 -9.08
C ASP A 46 -2.23 12.10 -10.30
N ASP A 47 -1.15 12.87 -10.50
CA ASP A 47 -0.15 12.57 -11.55
C ASP A 47 0.52 11.21 -11.29
N ILE A 48 0.86 10.94 -10.04
CA ILE A 48 1.45 9.66 -9.62
C ILE A 48 0.46 8.53 -9.87
N ASN A 49 -0.79 8.66 -9.44
CA ASN A 49 -1.83 7.64 -9.62
C ASN A 49 -2.10 7.36 -11.10
N ARG A 50 -2.17 8.38 -11.96
CA ARG A 50 -2.28 8.21 -13.42
C ARG A 50 -1.09 7.45 -14.00
N THR A 51 0.12 7.79 -13.56
CA THR A 51 1.34 7.12 -14.01
C THR A 51 1.37 5.65 -13.58
N LEU A 52 0.94 5.36 -12.34
CA LEU A 52 0.84 4.00 -11.83
C LEU A 52 -0.18 3.17 -12.61
N ALA A 53 -1.38 3.72 -12.87
CA ALA A 53 -2.40 3.06 -13.67
C ALA A 53 -1.89 2.72 -15.07
N SER A 54 -1.30 3.70 -15.77
CA SER A 54 -0.72 3.49 -17.11
C SER A 54 0.39 2.42 -17.12
N ARG A 55 1.23 2.36 -16.07
CA ARG A 55 2.24 1.30 -15.94
C ARG A 55 1.61 -0.06 -15.68
N GLY A 56 0.55 -0.11 -14.88
CA GLY A 56 -0.26 -1.30 -14.64
C GLY A 56 -0.76 -1.91 -15.93
N ASP A 57 -1.37 -1.10 -16.79
CA ASP A 57 -1.88 -1.53 -18.10
C ASP A 57 -0.78 -2.17 -18.96
N VAL A 58 0.42 -1.57 -19.00
CA VAL A 58 1.57 -2.08 -19.76
C VAL A 58 2.03 -3.46 -19.27
N VAL A 59 1.95 -3.73 -17.97
CA VAL A 59 2.36 -5.01 -17.37
C VAL A 59 1.19 -5.95 -17.09
N SER A 60 -0.01 -5.61 -17.56
CA SER A 60 -1.25 -6.36 -17.32
C SER A 60 -1.57 -6.54 -15.83
N ALA A 61 -1.25 -5.56 -14.99
CA ALA A 61 -1.60 -5.52 -13.57
C ALA A 61 -2.78 -4.58 -13.32
N PHE A 62 -3.73 -5.00 -12.49
CA PHE A 62 -4.80 -4.13 -12.01
C PHE A 62 -4.28 -3.30 -10.82
N ILE A 63 -4.18 -1.98 -11.02
CA ILE A 63 -3.70 -1.06 -10.00
C ILE A 63 -4.88 -0.34 -9.36
N GLU A 64 -5.01 -0.50 -8.05
CA GLU A 64 -5.95 0.27 -7.24
C GLU A 64 -5.17 1.22 -6.33
N THR A 65 -5.62 2.47 -6.21
CA THR A 65 -4.96 3.46 -5.36
C THR A 65 -5.88 3.91 -4.23
N PHE A 66 -5.35 4.04 -3.02
CA PHE A 66 -6.07 4.51 -1.84
C PHE A 66 -5.22 5.51 -1.05
N GLN A 67 -5.77 6.69 -0.75
CA GLN A 67 -5.12 7.68 0.12
C GLN A 67 -6.02 7.99 1.30
N HIS A 68 -5.43 8.07 2.50
CA HIS A 68 -6.14 8.61 3.64
C HIS A 68 -5.20 9.22 4.70
N ASN A 69 -5.71 10.22 5.42
CA ASN A 69 -4.96 10.90 6.48
C ASN A 69 -5.08 10.24 7.86
N HIS A 70 -6.12 9.44 8.06
CA HIS A 70 -6.39 8.78 9.33
C HIS A 70 -5.83 7.36 9.33
N GLU A 71 -5.02 7.03 10.35
CA GLU A 71 -4.46 5.70 10.60
C GLU A 71 -5.51 4.58 10.53
N GLY A 72 -6.64 4.75 11.22
CA GLY A 72 -7.71 3.74 11.26
C GLY A 72 -8.25 3.38 9.86
N ALA A 73 -8.39 4.34 8.97
CA ALA A 73 -8.85 4.07 7.60
C ALA A 73 -7.82 3.30 6.76
N LEU A 74 -6.53 3.55 6.98
CA LEU A 74 -5.45 2.77 6.34
C LEU A 74 -5.49 1.33 6.86
N VAL A 75 -5.64 1.14 8.17
CA VAL A 75 -5.79 -0.19 8.80
C VAL A 75 -7.02 -0.92 8.24
N ASP A 76 -8.17 -0.25 8.15
CA ASP A 76 -9.39 -0.83 7.60
C ASP A 76 -9.23 -1.23 6.13
N ARG A 77 -8.56 -0.40 5.33
CA ARG A 77 -8.25 -0.73 3.93
C ARG A 77 -7.32 -1.93 3.83
N ILE A 78 -6.32 -2.07 4.70
CA ILE A 78 -5.44 -3.25 4.75
C ILE A 78 -6.26 -4.51 5.06
N HIS A 79 -7.15 -4.46 6.05
CA HIS A 79 -8.04 -5.60 6.35
C HIS A 79 -8.96 -5.96 5.18
N GLN A 80 -9.47 -4.96 4.47
CA GLN A 80 -10.32 -5.16 3.30
C GLN A 80 -9.55 -5.79 2.13
N ALA A 81 -8.27 -5.47 1.95
CA ALA A 81 -7.42 -6.03 0.89
C ALA A 81 -7.39 -7.57 0.89
N SER A 82 -7.43 -8.19 2.07
CA SER A 82 -7.49 -9.65 2.19
C SER A 82 -8.80 -10.24 1.65
N ARG A 83 -9.92 -9.51 1.78
CA ARG A 83 -11.22 -9.92 1.24
C ARG A 83 -11.33 -9.66 -0.26
N ASP A 84 -10.68 -8.61 -0.74
CA ASP A 84 -10.67 -8.23 -2.15
C ASP A 84 -9.72 -9.09 -3.00
N HIS A 85 -8.98 -10.02 -2.38
CA HIS A 85 -7.97 -10.85 -3.04
C HIS A 85 -6.83 -10.02 -3.68
N VAL A 86 -6.41 -8.94 -2.99
CA VAL A 86 -5.23 -8.18 -3.37
C VAL A 86 -3.99 -9.08 -3.29
N ASP A 87 -3.24 -9.16 -4.38
CA ASP A 87 -2.04 -9.99 -4.49
C ASP A 87 -0.81 -9.32 -3.87
N PHE A 88 -0.76 -7.98 -3.91
CA PHE A 88 0.40 -7.21 -3.44
C PHE A 88 0.00 -5.81 -2.95
N ILE A 89 0.71 -5.29 -1.93
CA ILE A 89 0.55 -3.92 -1.43
C ILE A 89 1.81 -3.10 -1.68
N VAL A 90 1.69 -1.92 -2.28
CA VAL A 90 2.73 -0.90 -2.27
C VAL A 90 2.26 0.20 -1.32
N ILE A 91 3.02 0.54 -0.29
CA ILE A 91 2.58 1.51 0.70
C ILE A 91 3.62 2.60 0.91
N ASN A 92 3.19 3.86 0.90
CA ASN A 92 3.91 4.98 1.48
C ASN A 92 3.15 5.43 2.73
N PRO A 93 3.52 4.98 3.95
CA PRO A 93 2.85 5.38 5.18
C PRO A 93 3.09 6.85 5.57
N ALA A 94 3.96 7.57 4.85
CA ALA A 94 4.42 8.90 5.19
C ALA A 94 4.88 8.98 6.65
N ALA A 95 4.40 9.95 7.43
CA ALA A 95 4.78 10.11 8.83
C ALA A 95 4.47 8.88 9.70
N TYR A 96 3.50 8.05 9.32
CA TYR A 96 3.13 6.86 10.07
C TYR A 96 4.18 5.74 10.01
N THR A 97 5.15 5.80 9.09
CA THR A 97 6.31 4.89 9.09
C THR A 97 7.05 4.92 10.43
N HIS A 98 7.06 6.07 11.10
CA HIS A 98 7.81 6.25 12.34
C HIS A 98 7.00 6.01 13.62
N THR A 99 5.67 5.93 13.52
CA THR A 99 4.80 5.97 14.71
C THR A 99 3.77 4.86 14.76
N SER A 100 3.33 4.31 13.62
CA SER A 100 2.18 3.42 13.57
C SER A 100 2.55 1.96 13.74
N VAL A 101 2.50 1.49 14.98
CA VAL A 101 2.49 0.03 15.25
C VAL A 101 1.22 -0.62 14.70
N ALA A 102 0.09 0.10 14.68
CA ALA A 102 -1.18 -0.42 14.19
C ALA A 102 -1.14 -0.80 12.70
N ILE A 103 -0.57 0.05 11.83
CA ILE A 103 -0.42 -0.25 10.41
C ILE A 103 0.53 -1.44 10.21
N ARG A 104 1.64 -1.49 10.95
CA ARG A 104 2.58 -2.62 10.92
C ARG A 104 1.89 -3.94 11.27
N ASP A 105 1.13 -3.96 12.36
CA ASP A 105 0.43 -5.15 12.83
C ASP A 105 -0.69 -5.56 11.86
N ALA A 106 -1.40 -4.60 11.25
CA ALA A 106 -2.40 -4.87 10.22
C ALA A 106 -1.79 -5.54 8.98
N LEU A 107 -0.66 -5.03 8.47
CA LEU A 107 0.06 -5.64 7.34
C LEU A 107 0.52 -7.06 7.66
N ALA A 108 1.06 -7.28 8.87
CA ALA A 108 1.47 -8.60 9.32
C ALA A 108 0.28 -9.58 9.46
N ALA A 109 -0.88 -9.09 9.92
CA ALA A 109 -2.07 -9.90 10.13
C ALA A 109 -2.69 -10.42 8.82
N VAL A 110 -2.71 -9.60 7.76
CA VAL A 110 -3.27 -10.02 6.46
C VAL A 110 -2.33 -10.90 5.64
N ALA A 111 -1.02 -10.87 5.95
CA ALA A 111 0.01 -11.67 5.29
C ALA A 111 0.07 -11.50 3.76
N ILE A 112 -0.38 -10.35 3.24
CA ILE A 112 -0.22 -9.95 1.84
C ILE A 112 1.20 -9.41 1.68
N PRO A 113 1.97 -9.87 0.67
CA PRO A 113 3.28 -9.31 0.38
C PRO A 113 3.20 -7.80 0.14
N PHE A 114 4.14 -7.04 0.71
CA PHE A 114 4.16 -5.59 0.53
C PHE A 114 5.57 -5.02 0.34
N VAL A 115 5.63 -3.84 -0.28
CA VAL A 115 6.82 -2.99 -0.35
C VAL A 115 6.48 -1.61 0.20
N GLU A 116 7.32 -1.13 1.10
CA GLU A 116 7.27 0.24 1.60
C GLU A 116 8.08 1.16 0.68
N VAL A 117 7.54 2.33 0.35
CA VAL A 117 8.18 3.33 -0.51
C VAL A 117 8.09 4.72 0.10
N HIS A 118 9.09 5.54 -0.20
CA HIS A 118 9.18 6.93 0.24
C HIS A 118 9.57 7.81 -0.95
N LEU A 119 8.96 8.99 -1.07
CA LEU A 119 9.28 9.93 -2.15
C LEU A 119 10.61 10.65 -1.93
N SER A 120 10.99 10.82 -0.67
CA SER A 120 12.26 11.42 -0.25
C SER A 120 13.14 10.39 0.44
N ASN A 121 14.43 10.71 0.54
CA ASN A 121 15.35 9.95 1.38
C ASN A 121 15.05 10.23 2.86
N ILE A 122 14.76 9.18 3.63
CA ILE A 122 14.39 9.25 5.06
C ILE A 122 15.33 8.37 5.91
#